data_AF-A0A1T2Z8C6-F1
#
_entry.id   AF-A0A1T2Z8C6-F1
#
_cell.length_a   1.000
_cell.length_b   1.000
_cell.length_c   1.000
_cell.angle_alpha   90.00
_cell.angle_beta   90.00
_cell.angle_gamma   90.00
#
_symmetry.space_group_name_H-M   'P 1'
#
loop_
_entity.id
_entity.type
_entity.pdbx_description
1 polymer ?
#
loop_
_entity_poly.entity_id
_entity_poly.type
_entity_poly.pdbx_seq_one_letter_code
_entity_poly.pdbx_strand_id
1 'polypeptide(L)'
;MQLNHKDTKLMARRRLAFEQNQRIFHEANAINCSAWALLDRPDLDCEIFDEYLHVRLKANALFREAIVHLKLLNEVFPQSFTFATAERTTVHEDLKETA
;
A
#
# COMPACT_ATOMS: atom_id res chain seq x y z
N MET A 1 -5.76 23.20 -22.99
CA MET A 1 -6.15 22.88 -21.60
C MET A 1 -4.97 23.20 -20.70
N GLN A 2 -5.02 24.30 -19.92
CA GLN A 2 -3.98 24.60 -18.94
C GLN A 2 -4.25 23.75 -17.69
N LEU A 3 -3.51 22.66 -17.51
CA LEU A 3 -3.46 21.95 -16.24
C LEU A 3 -2.99 22.97 -15.20
N ASN A 4 -3.86 23.33 -14.26
CA ASN A 4 -3.64 24.40 -13.30
C ASN A 4 -2.34 24.12 -12.54
N HIS A 5 -1.39 25.06 -12.54
CA HIS A 5 -0.08 24.90 -11.91
C HIS A 5 -0.15 24.47 -10.43
N LYS A 6 -1.28 24.79 -9.76
CA LYS A 6 -1.62 24.33 -8.41
C LYS A 6 -1.84 22.81 -8.34
N ASP A 7 -2.53 22.23 -9.32
CA ASP A 7 -2.81 20.80 -9.39
C ASP A 7 -1.52 20.01 -9.63
N THR A 8 -0.64 20.50 -10.52
CA THR A 8 0.67 19.89 -10.77
C THR A 8 1.54 19.89 -9.51
N LYS A 9 1.55 20.98 -8.73
CA LYS A 9 2.27 21.06 -7.45
C LYS A 9 1.68 20.12 -6.40
N LEU A 10 0.36 20.01 -6.34
CA LEU A 10 -0.32 19.09 -5.42
C LEU A 10 0.03 17.63 -5.74
N MET A 11 -0.01 17.24 -7.03
CA MET A 11 0.35 15.90 -7.48
C MET A 11 1.82 15.57 -7.22
N ALA A 12 2.74 16.53 -7.42
CA ALA A 12 4.16 16.33 -7.12
C ALA A 12 4.40 16.10 -5.62
N ARG A 13 3.74 16.87 -4.74
CA ARG A 13 3.83 16.67 -3.27
C ARG A 13 3.28 15.32 -2.85
N ARG A 14 2.12 14.94 -3.39
CA ARG A 14 1.50 13.65 -3.13
C ARG A 14 2.41 12.49 -3.54
N ARG A 15 2.99 12.58 -4.73
CA ARG A 15 3.94 11.58 -5.24
C ARG A 15 5.14 11.43 -4.31
N LEU A 16 5.76 12.53 -3.90
CA LEU A 16 6.90 12.51 -2.99
C LEU A 16 6.53 11.86 -1.64
N ALA A 17 5.37 12.23 -1.07
CA ALA A 17 4.90 11.64 0.18
C ALA A 17 4.64 10.12 0.03
N PHE A 18 4.14 9.68 -1.13
CA PHE A 18 3.92 8.28 -1.43
C PHE A 18 5.23 7.50 -1.61
N GLU A 19 6.20 8.06 -2.32
CA GLU A 19 7.55 7.48 -2.46
C GLU A 19 8.22 7.31 -1.10
N GLN A 20 8.05 8.27 -0.18
CA GLN A 20 8.56 8.14 1.18
C GLN A 20 7.84 7.04 1.97
N ASN A 21 6.51 6.91 1.81
CA ASN A 21 5.75 5.81 2.42
C ASN A 21 6.22 4.44 1.91
N GLN A 22 6.45 4.32 0.61
CA GLN A 22 6.98 3.09 0.00
C GLN A 22 8.35 2.73 0.57
N ARG A 23 9.24 3.70 0.77
CA ARG A 23 10.57 3.44 1.38
C ARG A 23 10.45 2.83 2.77
N ILE A 24 9.62 3.40 3.64
CA ILE A 24 9.40 2.88 5.01
C ILE A 24 8.82 1.46 4.94
N PHE A 25 7.87 1.23 4.04
CA PHE A 25 7.28 -0.10 3.86
C PHE A 25 8.30 -1.13 3.37
N HIS A 26 9.14 -0.77 2.40
CA HIS A 26 10.19 -1.66 1.89
C HIS A 26 11.23 -1.98 2.97
N GLU A 27 11.62 -0.99 3.79
CA GLU A 27 12.51 -1.21 4.93
C GLU A 27 11.88 -2.15 5.96
N ALA A 28 10.62 -1.92 6.32
CA ALA A 28 9.87 -2.79 7.23
C ALA A 28 9.80 -4.22 6.69
N ASN A 29 9.57 -4.39 5.40
CA ASN A 29 9.51 -5.69 4.75
C ASN A 29 10.88 -6.38 4.71
N ALA A 30 11.97 -5.66 4.45
CA ALA A 30 13.31 -6.22 4.45
C ALA A 30 13.68 -6.77 5.85
N ILE A 31 13.39 -6.00 6.91
CA ILE A 31 13.61 -6.43 8.30
C ILE A 31 12.70 -7.62 8.66
N ASN A 32 11.45 -7.61 8.16
CA ASN A 32 10.55 -8.74 8.35
C ASN A 32 11.10 -10.02 7.71
N CYS A 33 11.58 -9.95 6.46
CA CYS A 33 12.20 -11.09 5.79
C CYS A 33 13.45 -11.58 6.52
N SER A 34 14.30 -10.69 7.04
CA SER A 34 15.45 -11.11 7.83
C SER A 34 15.05 -11.79 9.14
N ALA A 35 13.94 -11.36 9.76
CA ALA A 35 13.41 -12.05 10.93
C ALA A 35 12.97 -13.48 10.59
N TRP A 36 12.25 -13.68 9.49
CA TRP A 36 11.84 -15.03 9.06
C TRP A 36 13.04 -15.94 8.78
N ALA A 37 14.10 -15.40 8.18
CA ALA A 37 15.33 -16.15 7.95
C ALA A 37 15.97 -16.68 9.25
N LEU A 38 15.76 -16.04 10.41
CA LEU A 38 16.22 -16.54 11.71
C LEU A 38 15.45 -17.80 12.14
N LEU A 39 14.17 -17.92 11.78
CA LEU A 39 13.36 -19.10 12.09
C LEU A 39 13.65 -20.29 11.17
N ASP A 40 14.13 -20.02 9.95
CA ASP A 40 14.49 -21.06 8.98
C ASP A 40 15.86 -21.70 9.27
N ARG A 41 16.57 -21.19 10.28
CA ARG A 41 17.89 -21.70 10.67
C ARG A 41 17.78 -23.09 11.31
N PRO A 42 18.61 -24.07 10.89
CA PRO A 42 18.60 -25.41 11.46
C PRO A 42 19.12 -25.46 12.91
N ASP A 43 19.84 -24.42 13.35
CA ASP A 43 20.39 -24.25 14.69
C ASP A 43 19.51 -23.36 15.60
N LEU A 44 18.23 -23.18 15.26
CA LEU A 44 17.28 -22.38 16.05
C LEU A 44 17.28 -22.79 17.53
N ASP A 45 17.61 -21.83 18.39
CA ASP A 45 17.58 -21.94 19.85
C ASP A 45 16.82 -20.76 20.48
N CYS A 46 16.85 -20.67 21.81
CA CYS A 46 16.17 -19.61 22.53
C CYS A 46 16.76 -18.22 22.24
N GLU A 47 18.07 -18.12 22.04
CA GLU A 47 18.74 -16.84 21.77
C GLU A 47 18.39 -16.32 20.37
N ILE A 48 18.40 -17.19 19.36
CA ILE A 48 17.97 -16.87 17.99
C ILE A 48 16.48 -16.52 17.97
N PHE A 49 15.65 -17.18 18.78
CA PHE A 49 14.24 -16.85 18.89
C PHE A 49 14.02 -15.47 19.53
N ASP A 50 14.79 -15.12 20.55
CA ASP A 50 14.74 -13.78 21.16
C ASP A 50 15.19 -12.69 20.16
N GLU A 51 16.22 -12.97 19.35
CA GLU A 51 16.63 -12.09 18.25
C GLU A 51 15.50 -11.91 17.23
N TYR A 52 14.84 -13.02 16.82
CA TYR A 52 13.67 -12.97 15.96
C TYR A 52 12.58 -12.06 16.51
N LEU A 53 12.24 -12.18 17.80
CA LEU A 53 11.22 -11.35 18.44
C LEU A 53 11.60 -9.87 18.39
N HIS A 54 12.86 -9.53 18.68
CA HIS A 54 13.35 -8.17 18.64
C HIS A 54 13.25 -7.57 17.22
N VAL A 55 13.71 -8.31 16.21
CA VAL A 55 13.69 -7.88 14.81
C VAL A 55 12.24 -7.74 14.30
N ARG A 56 11.34 -8.67 14.68
CA ARG A 56 9.90 -8.57 14.36
C ARG A 56 9.23 -7.35 14.96
N LEU A 57 9.56 -7.01 16.22
CA LEU A 57 9.03 -5.80 16.86
C LEU A 57 9.45 -4.54 16.10
N LYS A 58 10.71 -4.47 15.65
CA LYS A 58 11.20 -3.37 14.82
C LYS A 58 10.46 -3.28 13.48
N ALA A 59 10.32 -4.39 12.75
CA ALA A 59 9.55 -4.42 11.50
C ALA A 59 8.10 -3.97 11.71
N ASN A 60 7.44 -4.46 12.76
CA ASN A 60 6.06 -4.10 13.07
C ASN A 60 5.90 -2.61 13.40
N ALA A 61 6.88 -1.99 14.07
CA ALA A 61 6.85 -0.55 14.33
C ALA A 61 6.88 0.25 13.01
N LEU A 62 7.77 -0.10 12.09
CA LEU A 62 7.86 0.56 10.78
C LEU A 62 6.62 0.32 9.91
N PHE A 63 6.03 -0.88 9.94
CA PHE A 63 4.76 -1.12 9.26
C PHE A 63 3.63 -0.25 9.80
N ARG A 64 3.55 -0.08 11.12
CA ARG A 64 2.55 0.82 11.73
C ARG A 64 2.77 2.26 11.30
N GLU A 65 4.01 2.72 11.27
CA GLU A 65 4.37 4.05 10.77
C GLU A 65 3.96 4.22 9.31
N ALA A 66 4.27 3.26 8.43
CA ALA A 66 3.86 3.29 7.03
C ALA A 66 2.33 3.33 6.89
N ILE A 67 1.58 2.56 7.69
CA ILE A 67 0.12 2.59 7.66
C ILE A 67 -0.42 3.96 8.09
N VAL A 68 0.14 4.56 9.15
CA VAL A 68 -0.25 5.90 9.62
C VAL A 68 0.07 6.96 8.57
N HIS A 69 1.25 6.92 7.96
CA HIS A 69 1.63 7.82 6.88
C HIS A 69 0.71 7.70 5.67
N LEU A 70 0.32 6.48 5.27
CA LEU A 70 -0.58 6.28 4.14
C LEU A 70 -1.99 6.82 4.43
N LYS A 71 -2.49 6.62 5.66
CA LYS A 71 -3.78 7.20 6.10
C LYS A 71 -3.75 8.72 6.00
N LEU A 72 -2.73 9.35 6.60
CA LEU A 72 -2.56 10.81 6.55
C LEU A 72 -2.43 11.32 5.11
N LEU A 73 -1.69 10.62 4.24
CA LEU A 73 -1.57 10.97 2.83
C LEU A 73 -2.93 10.98 2.14
N ASN A 74 -3.77 9.98 2.40
CA ASN A 74 -5.11 9.91 1.81
C ASN A 74 -6.07 10.96 2.37
N GLU A 75 -5.90 11.39 3.62
CA GLU A 75 -6.66 12.49 4.24
C GLU A 75 -6.25 13.86 3.67
N VAL A 76 -4.94 14.11 3.51
CA VAL A 76 -4.39 15.39 3.01
C VAL A 76 -4.55 15.52 1.49
N PHE A 77 -4.51 14.40 0.77
CA PHE A 77 -4.65 14.33 -0.68
C PHE A 77 -5.78 13.37 -1.06
N PRO A 78 -7.05 13.73 -0.77
CA PRO A 78 -8.17 12.89 -1.11
C PRO A 78 -8.15 12.61 -2.61
N GLN A 79 -8.20 11.33 -2.98
CA GLN A 79 -8.48 10.96 -4.35
C GLN A 79 -9.87 11.49 -4.64
N SER A 80 -9.98 12.43 -5.57
CA SER A 80 -11.25 12.72 -6.22
C SER A 80 -11.67 11.45 -6.96
N PHE A 81 -12.25 10.50 -6.23
CA PHE A 81 -12.95 9.36 -6.78
C PHE A 81 -14.24 9.90 -7.40
N THR A 82 -14.14 10.56 -8.56
CA THR A 82 -15.22 10.51 -9.53
C THR A 82 -15.25 9.08 -10.04
N PHE A 83 -15.97 8.22 -9.30
CA PHE A 83 -16.59 7.07 -9.92
C PHE A 83 -17.53 7.65 -10.97
N ALA A 84 -17.05 7.79 -12.21
CA ALA A 84 -17.93 7.71 -13.34
C ALA A 84 -18.54 6.31 -13.23
N THR A 85 -19.73 6.26 -12.61
CA THR A 85 -20.64 5.13 -12.66
C THR A 85 -20.71 4.73 -14.12
N ALA A 86 -20.01 3.65 -14.46
CA ALA A 86 -20.14 3.03 -15.76
C ALA A 86 -21.63 2.69 -15.91
N GLU A 87 -22.28 3.40 -16.82
CA GLU A 87 -23.62 3.11 -17.26
C GLU A 87 -23.67 1.62 -17.60
N ARG A 88 -24.43 0.89 -16.80
CA ARG A 88 -24.72 -0.52 -17.04
C ARG A 88 -25.68 -0.54 -18.22
N THR A 89 -25.14 -0.52 -19.44
CA THR A 89 -25.91 -0.72 -20.66
C THR A 89 -26.56 -2.09 -20.58
N THR A 90 -27.85 -2.10 -20.33
CA THR A 90 -28.74 -3.26 -20.48
C THR A 90 -28.66 -3.74 -21.91
N VAL A 91 -27.93 -4.84 -22.15
CA VAL A 91 -28.17 -5.68 -23.32
C VAL A 91 -29.50 -6.40 -23.06
N HIS A 92 -30.56 -5.87 -23.66
CA HIS A 92 -31.79 -6.61 -23.90
C HIS A 92 -31.44 -7.76 -24.87
N GLU A 93 -31.39 -8.99 -24.36
CA GLU A 93 -31.47 -10.18 -25.20
C GLU A 93 -32.90 -10.28 -25.74
N ASP A 94 -33.10 -9.79 -26.97
CA ASP A 94 -34.29 -10.09 -27.75
C ASP A 94 -34.26 -11.56 -28.15
N LEU A 95 -34.98 -12.37 -27.36
CA LEU A 95 -35.54 -13.63 -27.83
C LEU A 95 -36.48 -13.34 -29.00
N LYS A 96 -36.01 -13.61 -30.22
CA LYS A 96 -36.90 -13.93 -31.35
C LYS A 96 -36.60 -15.31 -31.88
N GLU A 97 -37.37 -16.23 -31.34
CA GLU A 97 -37.98 -17.37 -32.02
C GLU A 97 -38.47 -16.97 -33.42
N THR A 98 -38.00 -17.67 -34.47
CA THR A 98 -38.79 -17.96 -35.68
C THR A 98 -38.25 -19.22 -36.36
N ALA A 99 -39.10 -20.25 -36.34
CA ALA A 99 -39.40 -21.26 -37.37
C ALA A 99 -38.28 -21.97 -38.14
#